data_AF-A0A137P6H8-F1
#
_entry.id   AF-A0A137P6H8-F1
#
_cell.length_a   1.000
_cell.length_b   1.000
_cell.length_c   1.000
_cell.angle_alpha   90.00
_cell.angle_beta   90.00
_cell.angle_gamma   90.00
#
_symmetry.space_group_name_H-M   'P 1'
#
loop_
_entity.id
_entity.type
_entity.pdbx_description
1 polymer ?
#
loop_
_entity_poly.entity_id
_entity_poly.type
_entity_poly.pdbx_seq_one_letter_code
_entity_poly.pdbx_strand_id
1 'polypeptide(L)'
;MSASLPKRITKEIERLINDPAPGISATPHEDNLRYFDVVICGPDQSPFEGGKFKLELFLPEEYPMAPPKVRFLTKMYHPNIDKLGRICLDILKDRWSPALQIRTVLLSIQALMSAPNPDDPLANDVAQHWKENEKAAIQTELVNGRPNLPTLNKKITCLYHFEFIIKKILVYTGLGAYYNYRNGYTSTVL
;
A
#
# COMPACT_ATOMS: atom_id res chain seq x y z
N MET A 1 -24.84 22.08 12.57
CA MET A 1 -24.30 22.54 11.28
C MET A 1 -23.40 21.43 10.75
N SER A 2 -23.86 20.61 9.81
CA SER A 2 -22.95 19.69 9.10
C SER A 2 -22.05 20.57 8.22
N ALA A 3 -20.78 20.75 8.60
CA ALA A 3 -19.84 21.49 7.79
C ALA A 3 -19.80 20.86 6.38
N SER A 4 -20.00 21.65 5.33
CA SER A 4 -19.97 21.13 3.96
C SER A 4 -18.61 20.50 3.69
N LEU A 5 -18.59 19.30 3.12
CA LEU A 5 -17.34 18.62 2.79
C LEU A 5 -16.49 19.50 1.85
N PRO A 6 -15.17 19.64 2.07
CA PRO A 6 -14.31 20.35 1.13
C PRO A 6 -14.41 19.79 -0.29
N LYS A 7 -14.49 20.68 -1.31
CA LYS A 7 -14.62 20.31 -2.73
C LYS A 7 -13.57 19.29 -3.20
N ARG A 8 -12.36 19.34 -2.62
CA ARG A 8 -11.29 18.38 -2.91
C ARG A 8 -11.71 16.96 -2.57
N ILE A 9 -12.28 16.74 -1.39
CA ILE A 9 -12.69 15.40 -0.92
C ILE A 9 -13.83 14.87 -1.79
N THR A 10 -14.84 15.69 -2.08
CA THR A 10 -15.95 15.31 -2.96
C THR A 10 -15.46 14.85 -4.34
N LYS A 11 -14.54 15.60 -4.96
CA LYS A 11 -13.97 15.22 -6.26
C LYS A 11 -13.13 13.94 -6.21
N GLU A 12 -12.42 13.69 -5.11
CA GLU A 12 -11.67 12.44 -4.96
C GLU A 12 -12.60 11.23 -4.76
N ILE A 13 -13.68 11.37 -3.98
CA ILE A 13 -14.71 10.34 -3.83
C ILE A 13 -15.34 10.00 -5.19
N GLU A 14 -15.76 11.01 -5.94
CA GLU A 14 -16.32 10.82 -7.29
C GLU A 14 -15.36 10.05 -8.21
N ARG A 15 -14.07 10.37 -8.15
CA ARG A 15 -13.04 9.67 -8.94
C ARG A 15 -12.84 8.22 -8.48
N LEU A 16 -12.83 7.96 -7.17
CA LEU A 16 -12.69 6.60 -6.64
C LEU A 16 -13.85 5.70 -7.06
N ILE A 17 -15.06 6.26 -7.17
CA ILE A 17 -16.27 5.54 -7.60
C ILE A 17 -16.27 5.33 -9.12
N ASN A 18 -15.97 6.37 -9.90
CA ASN A 18 -16.09 6.33 -11.36
C ASN A 18 -14.88 5.70 -12.07
N ASP A 19 -13.70 5.75 -11.45
CA ASP A 19 -12.44 5.21 -11.97
C ASP A 19 -11.64 4.51 -10.84
N PRO A 20 -12.13 3.36 -10.33
CA PRO A 20 -11.46 2.64 -9.26
C PRO A 20 -10.09 2.12 -9.73
N ALA A 21 -9.09 2.19 -8.85
CA ALA A 21 -7.78 1.62 -9.14
C ALA A 21 -7.86 0.07 -9.21
N PRO A 22 -7.09 -0.60 -10.09
CA PRO A 22 -7.13 -2.05 -10.22
C PRO A 22 -6.88 -2.76 -8.90
N GLY A 23 -7.80 -3.65 -8.51
CA GLY A 23 -7.70 -4.40 -7.26
C GLY A 23 -7.86 -3.56 -5.99
N ILE A 24 -8.35 -2.33 -6.07
CA ILE A 24 -8.55 -1.45 -4.92
C ILE A 24 -10.00 -0.95 -4.92
N SER A 25 -10.66 -1.06 -3.76
CA SER A 25 -11.95 -0.44 -3.48
C SER A 25 -11.82 0.46 -2.26
N ALA A 26 -12.38 1.66 -2.32
CA ALA A 26 -12.42 2.60 -1.21
C ALA A 26 -13.81 3.24 -1.17
N THR A 27 -14.56 2.95 -0.11
CA THR A 27 -15.96 3.38 0.04
C THR A 27 -16.07 4.29 1.25
N PRO A 28 -16.53 5.55 1.10
CA PRO A 28 -16.76 6.43 2.24
C PRO A 28 -17.94 5.95 3.09
N HIS A 29 -17.89 6.20 4.40
CA HIS A 29 -19.01 5.94 5.30
C HIS A 29 -20.13 6.97 5.07
N GLU A 30 -21.39 6.55 5.18
CA GLU A 30 -22.56 7.40 4.94
C GLU A 30 -22.71 8.52 6.00
N ASP A 31 -22.34 8.22 7.24
CA ASP A 31 -22.37 9.15 8.38
C ASP A 31 -21.12 10.03 8.47
N ASN A 32 -20.00 9.58 7.89
CA ASN A 32 -18.75 10.32 7.88
C ASN A 32 -17.97 10.13 6.57
N LEU A 33 -18.18 11.05 5.62
CA LEU A 33 -17.51 11.05 4.31
C LEU A 33 -15.98 11.28 4.36
N ARG A 34 -15.39 11.49 5.54
CA ARG A 34 -13.93 11.50 5.75
C ARG A 34 -13.37 10.14 6.15
N TYR A 35 -14.24 9.19 6.50
CA TYR A 35 -13.88 7.83 6.88
C TYR A 35 -14.20 6.87 5.75
N PHE A 36 -13.28 5.95 5.46
CA PHE A 36 -13.37 5.05 4.32
C PHE A 36 -13.06 3.62 4.74
N ASP A 37 -13.91 2.70 4.30
CA ASP A 37 -13.59 1.28 4.26
C ASP A 37 -12.84 0.98 2.96
N VAL A 38 -11.65 0.43 3.09
CA VAL A 38 -10.78 0.15 1.96
C VAL A 38 -10.51 -1.36 1.89
N VAL A 39 -10.55 -1.89 0.67
CA VAL A 39 -10.13 -3.26 0.37
C VAL A 39 -9.08 -3.21 -0.73
N ILE A 40 -7.90 -3.75 -0.44
CA ILE A 40 -6.82 -3.96 -1.40
C ILE A 40 -6.71 -5.45 -1.68
N CYS A 41 -6.82 -5.84 -2.95
CA CYS A 41 -6.46 -7.17 -3.42
C CYS A 41 -4.94 -7.34 -3.34
N GLY A 42 -4.50 -8.46 -2.79
CA GLY A 42 -3.10 -8.80 -2.72
C GLY A 42 -2.48 -8.83 -4.13
N PRO A 43 -1.33 -8.16 -4.34
CA PRO A 43 -0.73 -8.06 -5.66
C PRO A 43 -0.41 -9.43 -6.26
N ASP A 44 -0.55 -9.55 -7.57
CA ASP A 44 -0.11 -10.73 -8.30
C ASP A 44 1.39 -10.96 -8.10
N GLN A 45 1.81 -12.22 -8.08
CA GLN A 45 3.21 -12.59 -7.88
C GLN A 45 3.80 -11.99 -6.59
N SER A 46 2.98 -11.88 -5.55
CA SER A 46 3.40 -11.61 -4.19
C SER A 46 2.93 -12.73 -3.23
N PRO A 47 3.49 -12.81 -2.02
CA PRO A 47 2.98 -13.68 -0.97
C PRO A 47 1.51 -13.39 -0.62
N PHE A 48 0.99 -12.24 -1.01
CA PHE A 48 -0.40 -11.82 -0.78
C PHE A 48 -1.36 -12.17 -1.92
N GLU A 49 -0.88 -12.67 -3.06
CA GLU A 49 -1.71 -12.96 -4.25
C GLU A 49 -2.98 -13.75 -3.89
N GLY A 50 -4.12 -13.28 -4.36
CA GLY A 50 -5.44 -13.88 -4.12
C GLY A 50 -6.06 -13.52 -2.76
N GLY A 51 -5.33 -12.87 -1.87
CA GLY A 51 -5.85 -12.33 -0.60
C GLY A 51 -6.63 -11.03 -0.78
N LYS A 52 -7.51 -10.72 0.18
CA LYS A 52 -8.20 -9.42 0.29
C LYS A 52 -7.89 -8.80 1.64
N PHE A 53 -7.34 -7.59 1.62
CA PHE A 53 -6.83 -6.90 2.79
C PHE A 53 -7.70 -5.71 3.08
N LYS A 54 -8.35 -5.72 4.24
CA LYS A 54 -9.16 -4.61 4.74
C LYS A 54 -8.27 -3.58 5.42
N LEU A 55 -8.47 -2.32 5.08
CA LEU A 55 -7.86 -1.15 5.70
C LEU A 55 -8.97 -0.16 6.08
N GLU A 56 -8.68 0.69 7.04
CA GLU A 56 -9.44 1.92 7.26
C GLU A 56 -8.58 3.11 6.83
N LEU A 57 -9.24 4.12 6.27
CA LEU A 57 -8.62 5.38 5.90
C LEU A 57 -9.45 6.54 6.45
N PHE A 58 -8.78 7.50 7.06
CA PHE A 58 -9.40 8.70 7.61
C PHE A 58 -8.71 9.97 7.10
N LEU A 59 -9.51 10.92 6.62
CA LEU A 59 -9.07 12.24 6.19
C LEU A 59 -9.18 13.23 7.35
N PRO A 60 -8.07 13.66 7.96
CA PRO A 60 -8.11 14.64 9.05
C PRO A 60 -8.64 16.00 8.58
N GLU A 61 -8.95 16.89 9.53
CA GLU A 61 -9.53 18.20 9.22
C GLU A 61 -8.63 19.02 8.31
N GLU A 62 -7.31 18.89 8.51
CA GLU A 62 -6.26 19.58 7.76
C GLU A 62 -6.00 18.98 6.37
N TYR A 63 -6.66 17.88 5.98
CA TYR A 63 -6.51 17.31 4.64
C TYR A 63 -6.92 18.31 3.56
N PRO A 64 -6.10 18.56 2.51
CA PRO A 64 -4.93 17.79 2.09
C PRO A 64 -3.57 18.32 2.57
N MET A 65 -3.53 19.31 3.47
CA MET A 65 -2.26 19.80 4.03
C MET A 65 -1.59 18.77 4.94
N ALA A 66 -2.39 17.99 5.66
CA ALA A 66 -1.93 16.78 6.36
C ALA A 66 -2.25 15.50 5.56
N PRO A 67 -1.44 14.43 5.67
CA PRO A 67 -1.69 13.16 5.02
C PRO A 67 -2.95 12.46 5.57
N PRO A 68 -3.56 11.56 4.80
CA PRO A 68 -4.57 10.66 5.32
C PRO A 68 -3.96 9.72 6.37
N LYS A 69 -4.76 9.35 7.38
CA LYS A 69 -4.40 8.30 8.34
C LYS A 69 -4.88 6.96 7.79
N VAL A 70 -3.99 5.99 7.65
CA VAL A 70 -4.32 4.67 7.09
C VAL A 70 -3.72 3.58 7.96
N ARG A 71 -4.49 2.51 8.20
CA ARG A 71 -3.98 1.29 8.83
C ARG A 71 -4.69 0.05 8.30
N PHE A 72 -4.01 -1.08 8.36
CA PHE A 72 -4.61 -2.38 8.11
C PHE A 72 -5.52 -2.81 9.26
N LEU A 73 -6.73 -3.27 8.90
CA LEU A 73 -7.62 -4.02 9.80
C LEU A 73 -7.31 -5.52 9.73
N THR A 74 -6.84 -5.96 8.57
CA THR A 74 -6.37 -7.33 8.37
C THR A 74 -4.98 -7.50 8.97
N LYS A 75 -4.76 -8.55 9.76
CA LYS A 75 -3.42 -8.83 10.32
C LYS A 75 -2.44 -9.16 9.20
N MET A 76 -1.27 -8.55 9.26
CA MET A 76 -0.21 -8.68 8.26
C MET A 76 1.07 -9.18 8.91
N TYR A 77 1.80 -10.04 8.20
CA TYR A 77 3.16 -10.43 8.56
C TYR A 77 4.14 -9.73 7.62
N HIS A 78 4.44 -8.46 7.86
CA HIS A 78 5.19 -7.63 6.91
C HIS A 78 6.17 -6.68 7.63
N PRO A 79 7.42 -6.47 7.16
CA PRO A 79 8.42 -5.66 7.87
C PRO A 79 7.97 -4.21 8.16
N ASN A 80 7.23 -3.61 7.22
CA ASN A 80 6.77 -2.22 7.33
C ASN A 80 5.36 -2.07 7.91
N ILE A 81 4.73 -3.16 8.37
CA ILE A 81 3.38 -3.14 8.98
C ILE A 81 3.45 -3.81 10.34
N ASP A 82 2.99 -3.12 11.40
CA ASP A 82 3.04 -3.68 12.74
C ASP A 82 1.80 -4.51 13.11
N LYS A 83 1.79 -5.04 14.35
CA LYS A 83 0.70 -5.88 14.89
C LYS A 83 -0.64 -5.14 15.02
N LEU A 84 -0.64 -3.81 15.01
CA LEU A 84 -1.83 -2.95 15.06
C LEU A 84 -2.26 -2.49 13.65
N GLY A 85 -1.54 -2.90 12.62
CA GLY A 85 -1.77 -2.55 11.22
C GLY A 85 -1.24 -1.17 10.82
N ARG A 86 -0.45 -0.50 11.68
CA ARG A 86 0.18 0.79 11.34
C ARG A 86 1.20 0.57 10.22
N ILE A 87 1.32 1.53 9.33
CA ILE A 87 2.13 1.43 8.10
C ILE A 87 3.31 2.39 8.21
N CYS A 88 4.53 1.91 7.97
CA CYS A 88 5.68 2.77 7.71
C CYS A 88 5.79 3.02 6.20
N LEU A 89 5.32 4.19 5.76
CA LEU A 89 5.43 4.66 4.38
C LEU A 89 5.71 6.16 4.40
N ASP A 90 6.75 6.60 3.72
CA ASP A 90 7.26 7.97 3.74
C ASP A 90 6.24 9.01 3.25
N ILE A 91 5.43 8.68 2.23
CA ILE A 91 4.36 9.55 1.73
C ILE A 91 3.23 9.77 2.74
N LEU A 92 3.15 8.97 3.81
CA LEU A 92 2.22 9.19 4.93
C LEU A 92 2.84 10.02 6.06
N LYS A 93 4.08 10.49 5.88
CA LYS A 93 4.88 11.21 6.88
C LYS A 93 5.53 12.45 6.23
N ASP A 94 6.85 12.46 6.12
CA ASP A 94 7.69 13.58 5.70
C ASP A 94 7.70 13.81 4.18
N ARG A 95 7.33 12.80 3.39
CA ARG A 95 7.20 12.91 1.93
C ARG A 95 5.78 13.15 1.45
N TRP A 96 4.85 13.42 2.36
CA TRP A 96 3.50 13.83 1.99
C TRP A 96 3.53 15.15 1.20
N SER A 97 2.70 15.23 0.17
CA SER A 97 2.45 16.45 -0.58
C SER A 97 0.94 16.61 -0.78
N PRO A 98 0.36 17.81 -0.60
CA PRO A 98 -1.06 18.07 -0.87
C PRO A 98 -1.48 17.80 -2.32
N ALA A 99 -0.52 17.63 -3.24
CA ALA A 99 -0.78 17.20 -4.61
C ALA A 99 -1.19 15.72 -4.71
N LEU A 100 -0.73 14.87 -3.77
CA LEU A 100 -1.09 13.46 -3.71
C LEU A 100 -2.58 13.28 -3.42
N GLN A 101 -3.12 12.17 -3.93
CA GLN A 101 -4.54 11.80 -3.83
C GLN A 101 -4.68 10.49 -3.07
N ILE A 102 -5.87 10.22 -2.55
CA ILE A 102 -6.24 8.95 -1.90
C ILE A 102 -5.87 7.78 -2.81
N ARG A 103 -6.21 7.85 -4.09
CA ARG A 103 -5.88 6.83 -5.10
C ARG A 103 -4.38 6.52 -5.14
N THR A 104 -3.54 7.56 -5.14
CA THR A 104 -2.08 7.40 -5.18
C THR A 104 -1.57 6.76 -3.90
N VAL A 105 -2.08 7.18 -2.74
CA VAL A 105 -1.74 6.59 -1.44
C VAL A 105 -2.07 5.09 -1.41
N LEU A 106 -3.27 4.70 -1.85
CA LEU A 106 -3.69 3.30 -1.85
C LEU A 106 -2.85 2.44 -2.82
N LEU A 107 -2.48 2.99 -3.99
CA LEU A 107 -1.57 2.32 -4.92
C LEU A 107 -0.17 2.15 -4.33
N SER A 108 0.34 3.15 -3.62
CA SER A 108 1.64 3.05 -2.93
C SER A 108 1.62 2.03 -1.79
N ILE A 109 0.48 1.86 -1.10
CA ILE A 109 0.33 0.80 -0.09
C ILE A 109 0.28 -0.58 -0.76
N GLN A 110 -0.48 -0.74 -1.85
CA GLN A 110 -0.52 -1.98 -2.61
C GLN A 110 0.89 -2.34 -3.14
N ALA A 111 1.65 -1.35 -3.59
CA ALA A 111 3.04 -1.52 -3.99
C ALA A 111 3.95 -1.99 -2.84
N LEU A 112 3.81 -1.38 -1.65
CA LEU A 112 4.56 -1.75 -0.46
C LEU A 112 4.37 -3.23 -0.11
N MET A 113 3.15 -3.76 -0.29
CA MET A 113 2.87 -5.19 -0.08
C MET A 113 3.71 -6.12 -0.99
N SER A 114 4.08 -5.67 -2.19
CA SER A 114 4.95 -6.45 -3.09
C SER A 114 6.44 -6.25 -2.82
N ALA A 115 6.82 -5.15 -2.17
CA ALA A 115 8.19 -4.70 -2.03
C ALA A 115 8.48 -4.31 -0.57
N PRO A 116 8.59 -5.30 0.34
CA PRO A 116 8.95 -5.03 1.73
C PRO A 116 10.34 -4.36 1.81
N ASN A 117 10.47 -3.40 2.72
CA ASN A 117 11.73 -2.73 3.01
C ASN A 117 12.19 -3.06 4.45
N PRO A 118 13.02 -4.10 4.65
CA PRO A 118 13.47 -4.50 5.98
C PRO A 118 14.55 -3.56 6.57
N ASP A 119 15.03 -2.57 5.83
CA ASP A 119 15.99 -1.56 6.31
C ASP A 119 15.33 -0.36 7.01
N ASP A 120 14.02 -0.16 6.79
CA ASP A 120 13.20 0.80 7.53
C ASP A 120 11.95 0.13 8.12
N PRO A 121 12.12 -0.81 9.08
CA PRO A 121 11.02 -1.63 9.56
C PRO A 121 10.18 -0.95 10.63
N LEU A 122 8.91 -1.33 10.69
CA LEU A 122 8.04 -1.08 11.84
C LEU A 122 7.95 -2.31 12.76
N ALA A 123 8.10 -3.50 12.19
CA ALA A 123 8.14 -4.77 12.89
C ALA A 123 9.56 -5.36 12.84
N ASN A 124 10.38 -5.05 13.84
CA ASN A 124 11.80 -5.44 13.88
C ASN A 124 12.01 -6.96 13.87
N ASP A 125 11.14 -7.71 14.56
CA ASP A 125 11.14 -9.18 14.59
C ASP A 125 10.90 -9.76 13.20
N VAL A 126 9.93 -9.21 12.47
CA VAL A 126 9.64 -9.61 11.10
C VAL A 126 10.80 -9.23 10.18
N ALA A 127 11.30 -8.00 10.27
CA ALA A 127 12.40 -7.53 9.43
C ALA A 127 13.68 -8.34 9.61
N GLN A 128 14.01 -8.73 10.85
CA GLN A 128 15.13 -9.61 11.14
C GLN A 128 14.95 -10.98 10.46
N HIS A 129 13.76 -11.58 10.55
CA HIS A 129 13.49 -12.85 9.87
C HIS A 129 13.63 -12.73 8.34
N TRP A 130 13.15 -11.62 7.74
CA TRP A 130 13.35 -11.33 6.31
C TRP A 130 14.82 -11.21 5.92
N LYS A 131 15.64 -10.58 6.78
CA LYS A 131 17.10 -10.43 6.56
C LYS A 131 17.86 -11.74 6.70
N GLU A 132 17.47 -12.57 7.67
CA GLU A 132 18.12 -13.86 7.94
C GLU A 132 17.74 -14.93 6.91
N ASN A 133 16.45 -15.03 6.56
CA ASN A 133 15.96 -16.03 5.61
C ASN A 133 14.66 -15.56 4.93
N GLU A 134 14.84 -14.82 3.84
CA GLU A 134 13.73 -14.31 3.02
C GLU A 134 12.75 -15.41 2.58
N LYS A 135 13.23 -16.60 2.19
CA LYS A 135 12.35 -17.69 1.74
C LYS A 135 11.43 -18.20 2.85
N ALA A 136 11.96 -18.36 4.06
CA ALA A 136 11.17 -18.78 5.22
C ALA A 136 10.21 -17.66 5.67
N ALA A 137 10.62 -16.40 5.57
CA ALA A 137 9.76 -15.25 5.86
C ALA A 137 8.55 -15.20 4.89
N ILE A 138 8.79 -15.35 3.59
CA ILE A 138 7.74 -15.47 2.57
C ILE A 138 6.80 -16.64 2.87
N GLN A 139 7.34 -17.80 3.26
CA GLN A 139 6.50 -18.95 3.61
C GLN A 139 5.62 -18.67 4.84
N THR A 140 6.17 -17.98 5.83
CA THR A 140 5.43 -17.58 7.04
C THR A 140 4.31 -16.60 6.70
N GLU A 141 4.56 -15.67 5.79
CA GLU A 141 3.58 -14.71 5.29
C GLU A 141 2.45 -15.39 4.49
N LEU A 142 2.77 -16.40 3.67
CA LEU A 142 1.78 -17.21 2.96
C LEU A 142 0.81 -17.92 3.91
N VAL A 143 1.30 -18.41 5.04
CA VAL A 143 0.51 -19.15 6.03
C VAL A 143 -0.29 -18.21 6.94
N ASN A 144 0.35 -17.15 7.43
CA ASN A 144 -0.23 -16.29 8.48
C ASN A 144 -0.89 -15.01 7.95
N GLY A 145 -0.51 -14.55 6.75
CA GLY A 145 -0.96 -13.29 6.15
C GLY A 145 -2.21 -13.41 5.29
N ARG A 146 -2.79 -14.60 5.10
CA ARG A 146 -3.95 -14.82 4.21
C ARG A 146 -5.20 -15.25 4.99
N PRO A 147 -5.98 -14.32 5.57
CA PRO A 147 -7.28 -14.67 6.10
C PRO A 147 -8.24 -14.95 4.94
N ASN A 148 -8.69 -16.21 4.82
CA ASN A 148 -9.79 -16.70 3.96
C ASN A 148 -9.47 -17.22 2.54
N LEU A 149 -8.30 -17.77 2.25
CA LEU A 149 -8.11 -18.55 1.02
C LEU A 149 -8.40 -20.05 1.27
N PRO A 150 -9.29 -20.73 0.50
CA PRO A 150 -9.32 -22.18 0.50
C PRO A 150 -7.95 -22.69 0.03
N THR A 151 -7.39 -23.64 0.77
CA THR A 151 -6.05 -24.21 0.56
C THR A 151 -5.90 -24.76 -0.86
N LEU A 152 -5.41 -23.94 -1.79
CA LEU A 152 -5.03 -24.40 -3.12
C LEU A 152 -3.50 -24.40 -3.22
N ASN A 153 -2.97 -25.61 -3.42
CA ASN A 153 -1.57 -25.88 -3.74
C ASN A 153 -1.13 -25.07 -4.96
N LYS A 154 -0.60 -23.86 -4.75
CA LYS A 154 0.14 -23.12 -5.77
C LYS A 154 1.62 -23.11 -5.39
N LYS A 155 2.43 -23.74 -6.25
CA LYS A 155 3.89 -23.74 -6.18
C LYS A 155 4.39 -22.29 -6.25
N ILE A 156 5.39 -22.01 -5.41
CA ILE A 156 6.03 -20.71 -5.23
C ILE A 156 6.88 -20.38 -6.47
N THR A 157 6.46 -19.39 -7.24
CA THR A 157 7.31 -18.69 -8.24
C THR A 157 7.12 -17.18 -8.06
N CYS A 158 7.67 -16.64 -6.98
CA CYS A 158 7.59 -15.22 -6.61
C CYS A 158 8.95 -14.52 -6.48
N LEU A 159 10.05 -15.18 -6.87
CA LEU A 159 11.40 -14.71 -6.56
C LEU A 159 12.06 -13.83 -7.64
N TYR A 160 11.41 -13.53 -8.77
CA TYR A 160 12.12 -12.97 -9.94
C TYR A 160 11.53 -11.71 -10.59
N HIS A 161 10.68 -10.92 -9.91
CA HIS A 161 10.12 -9.72 -10.55
C HIS A 161 10.00 -8.45 -9.67
N PHE A 162 10.87 -8.33 -8.67
CA PHE A 162 11.00 -7.16 -7.80
C PHE A 162 11.27 -5.84 -8.59
N GLU A 163 12.05 -5.92 -9.67
CA GLU A 163 12.42 -4.78 -10.52
C GLU A 163 11.28 -4.24 -11.41
N PHE A 164 10.31 -5.07 -11.79
CA PHE A 164 9.32 -4.69 -12.80
C PHE A 164 8.13 -3.91 -12.21
N ILE A 165 7.74 -4.24 -10.97
CA ILE A 165 6.64 -3.58 -10.28
C ILE A 165 7.03 -2.15 -9.89
N ILE A 166 8.25 -1.96 -9.36
CA ILE A 166 8.80 -0.63 -9.06
C ILE A 166 8.89 0.24 -10.32
N LYS A 167 9.37 -0.29 -11.45
CA LYS A 167 9.39 0.44 -12.74
C LYS A 167 7.98 0.84 -13.20
N LYS A 168 6.96 -0.01 -13.05
CA LYS A 168 5.57 0.35 -13.36
C LYS A 168 5.05 1.46 -12.45
N ILE A 169 5.24 1.38 -11.13
CA ILE A 169 4.75 2.38 -10.17
C ILE A 169 5.41 3.73 -10.39
N LEU A 170 6.71 3.76 -10.65
CA LEU A 170 7.47 4.96 -10.92
C LEU A 170 7.05 5.67 -12.22
N VAL A 171 6.62 4.91 -13.22
CA VAL A 171 6.00 5.42 -14.44
C VAL A 171 4.58 5.96 -14.17
N TYR A 172 3.76 5.26 -13.36
CA TYR A 172 2.40 5.70 -13.04
C TYR A 172 2.32 6.88 -12.03
N THR A 173 3.36 7.11 -11.23
CA THR A 173 3.41 8.16 -10.21
C THR A 173 4.28 9.36 -10.59
N GLY A 174 4.98 9.30 -11.73
CA GLY A 174 5.93 10.33 -12.16
C GLY A 174 7.22 10.41 -11.32
N LEU A 175 7.43 9.46 -10.40
CA LEU A 175 8.59 9.43 -9.49
C LEU A 175 9.82 8.69 -10.07
N GLY A 176 9.76 8.19 -11.31
CA GLY A 176 10.82 7.38 -11.92
C GLY A 176 12.20 8.03 -12.01
N ALA A 177 12.27 9.35 -12.12
CA ALA A 177 13.56 10.05 -12.10
C ALA A 177 14.25 9.96 -10.71
N TYR A 178 13.49 9.93 -9.62
CA TYR A 178 14.03 9.92 -8.26
C TYR A 178 14.62 8.55 -7.86
N TYR A 179 13.97 7.47 -8.28
CA TYR A 179 14.46 6.11 -8.03
C TYR A 179 15.72 5.78 -8.82
N ASN A 180 15.79 6.17 -10.11
CA ASN A 180 16.98 5.97 -10.94
C ASN A 180 18.18 6.74 -10.39
N TYR A 181 17.97 7.97 -9.91
CA TYR A 181 19.02 8.79 -9.30
C TYR A 181 19.56 8.20 -7.99
N ARG A 182 18.69 7.68 -7.11
CA ARG A 182 19.10 7.14 -5.80
C ARG A 182 19.84 5.80 -5.89
N ASN A 183 19.53 5.00 -6.92
CA ASN A 183 20.12 3.66 -7.11
C ASN A 183 21.21 3.61 -8.19
N GLY A 184 21.67 4.77 -8.70
CA GLY A 184 22.79 4.84 -9.64
C GLY A 184 22.51 4.26 -11.03
N TYR A 185 21.24 4.05 -11.39
CA TYR A 185 20.88 3.60 -12.73
C TYR A 185 20.91 4.80 -13.68
N THR A 186 21.80 4.75 -14.68
CA THR A 186 21.88 5.79 -15.72
C THR A 186 20.58 5.79 -16.51
N SER A 187 19.92 6.95 -16.55
CA SER A 187 18.71 7.17 -17.33
C SER A 187 19.01 6.93 -18.80
N THR A 188 18.58 5.78 -19.33
CA THR A 188 18.52 5.60 -20.79
C THR A 188 17.20 6.22 -21.24
N VAL A 189 17.31 7.40 -21.84
CA VAL A 189 16.22 8.12 -22.47
C VAL A 189 15.68 7.26 -23.61
N LEU A 190 14.37 7.02 -23.64
CA LEU A 190 13.61 6.80 -24.88
C LEU A 190 12.93 8.12 -25.24
#